data_AF-A0A2V8F9R5-F1
#
_entry.id   AF-A0A2V8F9R5-F1
#
_cell.length_a   1.000
_cell.length_b   1.000
_cell.length_c   1.000
_cell.angle_alpha   90.00
_cell.angle_beta   90.00
_cell.angle_gamma   90.00
#
_symmetry.space_group_name_H-M   'P 1'
#
loop_
_entity.id
_entity.type
_entity.pdbx_description
1 polymer ?
#
loop_
_entity_poly.entity_id
_entity_poly.type
_entity_poly.pdbx_seq_one_letter_code
_entity_poly.pdbx_strand_id
1 'polypeptide(L)'
;GKRLTAEPWFPVPWPILEPPDVAQLTREARNAEYEGLPDPRRGETYGWHAYPPDQEAYEGFVRYALRQASQRESLDGLSVRFVSALEGGLDVRTTIRFWHEDQIYVRQQGQTSDFIRNGVIDWTNHTEDSEILRGGGRVPVPGWNDPDSTAIGSVSREVGSETIGRQGQSKVTLRTREWSFVTLDHPTFERRPGSGALWNRVIEPLLDLEKGRDDVYQWLELAFSFCEGKPFAYYSRYTPSARIFALARSHKVRLQWCPLGHLSGVLVARHRRWHQLWLSDSQWRALQARLKRRGRNDNLP
;
A
#
# COMPACT_ATOMS: atom_id res chain seq x y z
N GLY A 1 -4.24 23.23 19.70
CA GLY A 1 -4.87 21.97 19.30
C GLY A 1 -5.93 22.26 18.26
N LYS A 2 -5.86 21.66 17.07
CA LYS A 2 -6.94 21.72 16.08
C LYS A 2 -7.78 20.45 16.22
N ARG A 3 -9.07 20.66 16.50
CA ARG A 3 -10.10 19.61 16.55
C ARG A 3 -10.18 18.95 15.17
N LEU A 4 -9.98 17.64 15.11
CA LEU A 4 -10.42 16.81 13.99
C LEU A 4 -11.94 16.87 13.99
N THR A 5 -12.52 17.40 12.91
CA THR A 5 -13.95 17.31 12.65
C THR A 5 -14.30 15.83 12.54
N ALA A 6 -15.02 15.32 13.54
CA ALA A 6 -15.71 14.05 13.49
C ALA A 6 -16.90 14.20 12.53
N GLU A 7 -16.62 14.26 11.23
CA GLU A 7 -17.65 14.01 10.24
C GLU A 7 -17.81 12.49 10.11
N PRO A 8 -19.05 11.98 10.17
CA PRO A 8 -19.33 10.57 9.92
C PRO A 8 -18.84 10.20 8.51
N TRP A 9 -17.92 9.25 8.44
CA TRP A 9 -17.42 8.65 7.19
C TRP A 9 -18.56 7.89 6.51
N PHE A 10 -19.36 8.58 5.70
CA PHE A 10 -20.18 7.92 4.69
C PHE A 10 -19.28 7.52 3.51
N PRO A 11 -19.55 6.38 2.84
CA PRO A 11 -18.90 6.06 1.59
C PRO A 11 -19.30 7.13 0.56
N VAL A 12 -18.44 8.13 0.36
CA VAL A 12 -18.57 9.05 -0.76
C VAL A 12 -18.62 8.19 -2.03
N PRO A 13 -19.56 8.41 -2.97
CA PRO A 13 -19.49 7.78 -4.27
C PRO A 13 -18.21 8.26 -4.96
N TRP A 14 -17.14 7.47 -4.82
CA TRP A 14 -15.82 7.83 -5.32
C TRP A 14 -15.87 7.89 -6.85
N PRO A 15 -15.51 9.02 -7.49
CA PRO A 15 -15.40 9.07 -8.93
C PRO A 15 -14.46 7.96 -9.41
N ILE A 16 -14.71 7.47 -10.61
CA ILE A 16 -13.78 6.56 -11.29
C ILE A 16 -12.47 7.34 -11.42
N LEU A 17 -11.48 7.01 -10.59
CA LEU A 17 -10.14 7.57 -10.73
C LEU A 17 -9.56 6.93 -12.00
N GLU A 18 -9.51 7.69 -13.08
CA GLU A 18 -8.71 7.34 -14.24
C GLU A 18 -7.26 7.09 -13.78
N PRO A 19 -6.55 6.10 -14.36
CA PRO A 19 -5.14 5.92 -14.06
C PRO A 19 -4.40 7.24 -14.33
N PRO A 20 -3.57 7.75 -13.39
CA PRO A 20 -2.93 9.03 -13.55
C PRO A 20 -2.01 9.06 -14.79
N ASP A 21 -1.97 10.21 -15.49
CA ASP A 21 -1.14 10.40 -16.68
C ASP A 21 0.36 10.29 -16.35
N VAL A 22 0.99 9.28 -16.94
CA VAL A 22 2.40 8.93 -16.81
C VAL A 22 3.33 10.04 -17.31
N ALA A 23 2.96 10.70 -18.40
CA ALA A 23 3.75 11.74 -19.03
C ALA A 23 3.76 13.01 -18.16
N GLN A 24 2.65 13.29 -17.48
CA GLN A 24 2.55 14.32 -16.47
C GLN A 24 3.41 13.99 -15.25
N LEU A 25 3.28 12.78 -14.68
CA LEU A 25 4.05 12.34 -13.52
C LEU A 25 5.57 12.38 -13.73
N THR A 26 6.05 12.08 -14.95
CA THR A 26 7.48 12.12 -15.30
C THR A 26 7.99 13.55 -15.51
N ARG A 27 7.15 14.45 -16.04
CA ARG A 27 7.48 15.89 -16.17
C ARG A 27 7.56 16.57 -14.81
N GLU A 28 6.67 16.22 -13.89
CA GLU A 28 6.64 16.78 -12.53
C GLU A 28 7.88 16.43 -11.71
N ALA A 29 8.43 15.22 -11.89
CA ALA A 29 9.67 14.82 -11.23
C ALA A 29 10.92 15.62 -11.68
N ARG A 30 10.87 16.32 -12.82
CA ARG A 30 12.00 17.11 -13.34
C ARG A 30 12.00 18.57 -12.88
N ASN A 31 10.87 19.09 -12.40
CA ASN A 31 10.76 20.45 -11.86
C ASN A 31 10.57 20.37 -10.35
N ALA A 32 11.51 19.74 -9.67
CA ALA A 32 11.38 19.46 -8.25
C ALA A 32 11.30 20.75 -7.42
N GLU A 33 10.15 20.99 -6.80
CA GLU A 33 9.87 22.20 -6.01
C GLU A 33 10.76 22.32 -4.75
N TYR A 34 11.44 21.23 -4.41
CA TYR A 34 12.47 21.16 -3.37
C TYR A 34 13.86 21.64 -3.83
N GLU A 35 14.08 21.90 -5.12
CA GLU A 35 15.33 22.48 -5.61
C GLU A 35 15.41 23.98 -5.29
N GLY A 36 16.61 24.45 -4.93
CA GLY A 36 16.85 25.85 -4.59
C GLY A 36 16.01 26.34 -3.39
N LEU A 37 15.69 25.45 -2.44
CA LEU A 37 15.12 25.86 -1.17
C LEU A 37 16.08 26.83 -0.45
N PRO A 38 15.55 27.79 0.34
CA PRO A 38 16.40 28.72 1.07
C PRO A 38 17.32 27.98 2.03
N ASP A 39 18.43 28.63 2.40
CA ASP A 39 19.29 28.11 3.44
C ASP A 39 18.53 28.01 4.78
N PRO A 40 18.82 26.96 5.57
CA PRO A 40 18.20 26.74 6.88
C PRO A 40 18.57 27.89 7.83
N ARG A 41 17.68 28.24 8.76
CA ARG A 41 18.04 29.21 9.80
C ARG A 41 18.97 28.56 10.83
N ARG A 42 19.84 29.37 11.44
CA ARG A 42 20.79 28.89 12.46
C ARG A 42 20.04 28.23 13.62
N GLY A 43 20.42 26.99 13.96
CA GLY A 43 19.87 26.25 15.09
C GLY A 43 18.54 25.54 14.83
N GLU A 44 18.06 25.49 13.58
CA GLU A 44 16.85 24.72 13.26
C GLU A 44 17.06 23.21 13.36
N THR A 45 16.02 22.53 13.81
CA THR A 45 15.91 21.07 13.78
C THR A 45 15.59 20.60 12.36
N TYR A 46 16.07 19.41 12.04
CA TYR A 46 15.77 18.74 10.78
C TYR A 46 14.88 17.53 11.03
N GLY A 47 13.99 17.28 10.08
CA GLY A 47 13.08 16.14 10.07
C GLY A 47 13.11 15.42 8.73
N TRP A 48 12.80 14.12 8.77
CA TRP A 48 12.51 13.36 7.57
C TRP A 48 11.04 13.57 7.19
N HIS A 49 10.80 13.91 5.93
CA HIS A 49 9.48 14.14 5.38
C HIS A 49 9.34 13.41 4.05
N ALA A 50 8.15 12.92 3.76
CA ALA A 50 7.83 12.49 2.41
C ALA A 50 7.58 13.67 1.50
N TYR A 51 7.96 13.55 0.24
CA TYR A 51 7.60 14.55 -0.74
C TYR A 51 6.08 14.56 -0.95
N PRO A 52 5.36 15.68 -0.70
CA PRO A 52 3.90 15.66 -0.66
C PRO A 52 3.22 15.12 -1.92
N PRO A 53 3.66 15.47 -3.15
CA PRO A 53 3.09 14.89 -4.37
C PRO A 53 3.27 13.37 -4.46
N ASP A 54 4.40 12.83 -4.00
CA ASP A 54 4.61 11.37 -3.97
C ASP A 54 3.68 10.70 -2.95
N GLN A 55 3.48 11.33 -1.80
CA GLN A 55 2.59 10.83 -0.76
C GLN A 55 1.13 10.81 -1.24
N GLU A 56 0.63 11.92 -1.79
CA GLU A 56 -0.74 12.01 -2.31
C GLU A 56 -0.99 10.98 -3.42
N ALA A 57 -0.06 10.88 -4.37
CA ALA A 57 -0.16 9.91 -5.45
C ALA A 57 -0.13 8.46 -4.93
N TYR A 58 0.71 8.15 -3.94
CA TYR A 58 0.76 6.83 -3.32
C TYR A 58 -0.54 6.49 -2.57
N GLU A 59 -1.12 7.43 -1.84
CA GLU A 59 -2.41 7.27 -1.18
C GLU A 59 -3.54 6.96 -2.19
N GLY A 60 -3.55 7.66 -3.33
CA GLY A 60 -4.45 7.36 -4.44
C GLY A 60 -4.27 5.95 -5.00
N PHE A 61 -3.01 5.54 -5.21
CA PHE A 61 -2.67 4.21 -5.71
C PHE A 61 -3.10 3.08 -4.76
N VAL A 62 -2.88 3.21 -3.46
CA VAL A 62 -3.28 2.19 -2.47
C VAL A 62 -4.79 2.00 -2.47
N ARG A 63 -5.56 3.09 -2.51
CA ARG A 63 -7.03 3.01 -2.63
C ARG A 63 -7.45 2.33 -3.93
N TYR A 64 -6.80 2.66 -5.04
CA TYR A 64 -7.06 2.01 -6.33
C TYR A 64 -6.79 0.50 -6.26
N ALA A 65 -5.62 0.08 -5.76
CA ALA A 65 -5.24 -1.33 -5.69
C ALA A 65 -6.19 -2.16 -4.81
N LEU A 66 -6.58 -1.64 -3.65
CA LEU A 66 -7.51 -2.32 -2.75
C LEU A 66 -8.95 -2.37 -3.29
N ARG A 67 -9.40 -1.30 -3.98
CA ARG A 67 -10.67 -1.30 -4.72
C ARG A 67 -10.68 -2.34 -5.83
N GLN A 68 -9.59 -2.44 -6.60
CA GLN A 68 -9.45 -3.44 -7.67
C GLN A 68 -9.52 -4.87 -7.12
N ALA A 69 -8.94 -5.13 -5.95
CA ALA A 69 -9.04 -6.45 -5.31
C ALA A 69 -10.49 -6.76 -4.89
N SER A 70 -11.18 -5.79 -4.29
CA SER A 70 -12.58 -5.91 -3.86
C SER A 70 -13.53 -6.22 -5.03
N GLN A 71 -13.31 -5.60 -6.19
CA GLN A 71 -14.14 -5.83 -7.38
C GLN A 71 -14.00 -7.24 -7.94
N ARG A 72 -12.89 -7.93 -7.67
CA ARG A 72 -12.62 -9.28 -8.19
C ARG A 72 -13.19 -10.38 -7.35
N GLU A 73 -13.20 -10.19 -6.05
CA GLU A 73 -13.91 -11.10 -5.15
C GLU A 73 -15.40 -11.20 -5.53
N SER A 74 -15.97 -10.09 -6.00
CA SER A 74 -17.34 -10.08 -6.55
C SER A 74 -17.51 -10.87 -7.84
N LEU A 75 -16.45 -11.07 -8.63
CA LEU A 75 -16.49 -11.79 -9.92
C LEU A 75 -16.28 -13.30 -9.77
N ASP A 76 -15.58 -13.74 -8.72
CA ASP A 76 -15.38 -15.15 -8.37
C ASP A 76 -16.57 -15.73 -7.59
N GLY A 77 -17.79 -15.30 -7.93
CA GLY A 77 -19.04 -15.53 -7.20
C GLY A 77 -19.27 -16.96 -6.70
N LEU A 78 -20.11 -17.08 -5.66
CA LEU A 78 -20.43 -18.36 -5.03
C LEU A 78 -20.98 -19.35 -6.08
N SER A 79 -20.34 -20.51 -6.18
CA SER A 79 -20.90 -21.66 -6.90
C SER A 79 -22.14 -22.16 -6.17
N VAL A 80 -23.30 -22.02 -6.80
CA VAL A 80 -24.57 -22.57 -6.29
C VAL A 80 -25.15 -23.54 -7.30
N ARG A 81 -25.92 -24.52 -6.82
CA ARG A 81 -26.65 -25.43 -7.69
C ARG A 81 -27.62 -24.62 -8.55
N PHE A 82 -27.65 -24.90 -9.84
CA PHE A 82 -28.58 -24.29 -10.77
C PHE A 82 -30.01 -24.65 -10.38
N VAL A 83 -30.83 -23.63 -10.13
CA VAL A 83 -32.26 -23.79 -9.85
C VAL A 83 -33.11 -23.17 -10.95
N SER A 84 -32.80 -21.94 -11.38
CA SER A 84 -33.61 -21.26 -12.40
C SER A 84 -32.94 -20.11 -13.19
N ALA A 85 -31.78 -19.58 -12.76
CA ALA A 85 -31.14 -18.43 -13.41
C ALA A 85 -29.63 -18.63 -13.61
N LEU A 86 -29.10 -18.07 -14.71
CA LEU A 86 -27.70 -18.16 -15.15
C LEU A 86 -26.94 -16.82 -15.03
N GLU A 87 -27.40 -15.89 -14.18
CA GLU A 87 -26.92 -14.49 -14.15
C GLU A 87 -25.39 -14.34 -14.01
N GLY A 88 -24.71 -15.18 -13.20
CA GLY A 88 -23.25 -15.14 -13.08
C GLY A 88 -22.50 -16.11 -14.02
N GLY A 89 -23.21 -16.83 -14.87
CA GLY A 89 -22.65 -17.83 -15.78
C GLY A 89 -22.40 -19.20 -15.15
N LEU A 90 -22.04 -20.18 -15.99
CA LEU A 90 -21.76 -21.55 -15.57
C LEU A 90 -20.42 -21.63 -14.82
N ASP A 91 -20.42 -22.25 -13.63
CA ASP A 91 -19.16 -22.64 -12.99
C ASP A 91 -18.72 -24.01 -13.53
N VAL A 92 -17.92 -23.97 -14.59
CA VAL A 92 -17.42 -25.18 -15.26
C VAL A 92 -16.61 -26.06 -14.30
N ARG A 93 -15.83 -25.46 -13.40
CA ARG A 93 -14.95 -26.22 -12.51
C ARG A 93 -15.75 -26.99 -11.47
N THR A 94 -16.70 -26.33 -10.81
CA THR A 94 -17.56 -26.97 -9.81
C THR A 94 -18.51 -27.96 -10.49
N THR A 95 -19.06 -27.61 -11.65
CA THR A 95 -19.91 -28.52 -12.45
C THR A 95 -19.17 -29.80 -12.86
N ILE A 96 -17.92 -29.72 -13.32
CA ILE A 96 -17.11 -30.92 -13.62
C ILE A 96 -16.86 -31.75 -12.35
N ARG A 97 -16.57 -31.09 -11.22
CA ARG A 97 -16.32 -31.78 -9.95
C ARG A 97 -17.51 -32.60 -9.46
N PHE A 98 -18.72 -32.07 -9.64
CA PHE A 98 -19.97 -32.70 -9.21
C PHE A 98 -20.77 -33.28 -10.38
N TRP A 99 -20.13 -33.52 -11.53
CA TRP A 99 -20.80 -34.02 -12.73
C TRP A 99 -21.51 -35.35 -12.50
N HIS A 100 -20.90 -36.21 -11.68
CA HIS A 100 -21.44 -37.52 -11.30
C HIS A 100 -22.73 -37.47 -10.47
N GLU A 101 -23.09 -36.29 -9.94
CA GLU A 101 -24.33 -36.08 -9.18
C GLU A 101 -25.46 -35.53 -10.06
N ASP A 102 -25.25 -35.41 -11.39
CA ASP A 102 -26.16 -34.76 -12.35
C ASP A 102 -26.55 -33.32 -11.94
N GLN A 103 -25.64 -32.61 -11.27
CA GLN A 103 -25.84 -31.24 -10.82
C GLN A 103 -25.04 -30.24 -11.64
N ILE A 104 -25.73 -29.21 -12.11
CA ILE A 104 -25.12 -28.05 -12.78
C ILE A 104 -24.91 -26.96 -11.73
N TYR A 105 -23.72 -26.35 -11.71
CA TYR A 105 -23.40 -25.25 -10.81
C TYR A 105 -23.23 -23.96 -11.61
N VAL A 106 -23.85 -22.89 -11.12
CA VAL A 106 -23.72 -21.54 -11.68
C VAL A 106 -23.03 -20.65 -10.67
N ARG A 107 -22.31 -19.64 -11.17
CA ARG A 107 -21.82 -18.57 -10.31
C ARG A 107 -23.00 -17.68 -9.97
N GLN A 108 -23.24 -17.48 -8.68
CA GLN A 108 -24.12 -16.45 -8.19
C GLN A 108 -23.24 -15.24 -7.85
N GLN A 109 -23.58 -14.06 -8.36
CA GLN A 109 -22.95 -12.83 -7.89
C GLN A 109 -23.29 -12.69 -6.40
N GLY A 110 -22.30 -12.92 -5.54
CA GLY A 110 -22.46 -12.76 -4.10
C GLY A 110 -22.79 -11.30 -3.81
N GLN A 111 -23.87 -11.05 -3.07
CA GLN A 111 -24.34 -9.70 -2.75
C GLN A 111 -23.49 -8.96 -1.71
N THR A 112 -22.33 -9.50 -1.34
CA THR A 112 -21.39 -8.87 -0.41
C THR A 112 -19.97 -9.02 -0.97
N SER A 113 -19.53 -8.07 -1.80
CA SER A 113 -18.08 -7.87 -1.92
C SER A 113 -17.64 -7.30 -0.58
N ASP A 114 -17.00 -8.10 0.27
CA ASP A 114 -16.41 -7.51 1.46
C ASP A 114 -15.34 -6.53 0.98
N PHE A 115 -15.49 -5.27 1.35
CA PHE A 115 -14.56 -4.25 0.90
C PHE A 115 -13.18 -4.55 1.48
N ILE A 116 -12.23 -4.86 0.60
CA ILE A 116 -10.85 -5.17 0.99
C ILE A 116 -10.17 -3.86 1.35
N ARG A 117 -9.81 -3.73 2.62
CA ARG A 117 -9.15 -2.54 3.19
C ARG A 117 -7.68 -2.76 3.51
N ASN A 118 -7.22 -4.00 3.39
CA ASN A 118 -5.92 -4.43 3.83
C ASN A 118 -5.26 -5.25 2.74
N GLY A 119 -3.95 -5.11 2.58
CA GLY A 119 -3.23 -5.96 1.66
C GLY A 119 -1.73 -5.76 1.68
N VAL A 120 -1.09 -6.59 0.87
CA VAL A 120 0.33 -6.54 0.61
C VAL A 120 0.57 -6.32 -0.86
N ILE A 121 1.59 -5.54 -1.16
CA ILE A 121 2.15 -5.38 -2.50
C ILE A 121 3.60 -5.82 -2.45
N ASP A 122 3.85 -6.98 -3.06
CA ASP A 122 5.19 -7.42 -3.40
C ASP A 122 5.56 -6.84 -4.77
N TRP A 123 6.48 -5.89 -4.77
CA TRP A 123 6.75 -5.02 -5.92
C TRP A 123 7.59 -5.71 -7.00
N THR A 124 8.42 -6.67 -6.60
CA THR A 124 9.57 -7.11 -7.40
C THR A 124 9.79 -8.61 -7.39
N ASN A 125 9.44 -9.28 -6.32
CA ASN A 125 9.88 -10.65 -6.13
C ASN A 125 9.09 -11.57 -7.04
N HIS A 126 9.82 -12.51 -7.62
CA HIS A 126 9.27 -13.57 -8.45
C HIS A 126 9.05 -14.86 -7.66
N THR A 127 9.51 -14.91 -6.41
CA THR A 127 9.36 -16.05 -5.51
C THR A 127 9.34 -15.55 -4.05
N GLU A 128 8.70 -16.32 -3.17
CA GLU A 128 8.76 -16.12 -1.71
C GLU A 128 10.15 -16.33 -1.11
N ASP A 129 11.00 -17.03 -1.85
CA ASP A 129 12.33 -17.45 -1.43
C ASP A 129 13.40 -16.41 -1.77
N SER A 130 13.01 -15.23 -2.23
CA SER A 130 13.93 -14.14 -2.51
C SER A 130 14.75 -13.78 -1.26
N GLU A 131 16.02 -13.45 -1.46
CA GLU A 131 16.91 -13.05 -0.36
C GLU A 131 16.35 -11.85 0.40
N ILE A 132 15.74 -10.90 -0.34
CA ILE A 132 15.10 -9.69 0.20
C ILE A 132 14.02 -10.06 1.21
N LEU A 133 13.12 -10.99 0.87
CA LEU A 133 12.01 -11.40 1.74
C LEU A 133 12.47 -12.30 2.90
N ARG A 134 13.60 -12.99 2.76
CA ARG A 134 14.15 -13.86 3.81
C ARG A 134 15.02 -13.12 4.83
N GLY A 135 15.19 -11.81 4.69
CA GLY A 135 16.15 -11.04 5.49
C GLY A 135 17.61 -11.42 5.23
N GLY A 136 17.87 -12.12 4.13
CA GLY A 136 19.20 -12.51 3.68
C GLY A 136 19.83 -11.43 2.78
N GLY A 137 21.15 -11.30 2.84
CA GLY A 137 21.94 -10.49 1.90
C GLY A 137 22.53 -9.21 2.50
N ARG A 138 23.40 -8.54 1.73
CA ARG A 138 24.04 -7.25 2.07
C ARG A 138 23.07 -6.07 1.98
N VAL A 139 21.79 -6.25 2.32
CA VAL A 139 20.84 -5.15 2.36
C VAL A 139 21.16 -4.32 3.60
N PRO A 140 21.60 -3.06 3.47
CA PRO A 140 22.06 -2.27 4.60
C PRO A 140 20.84 -1.89 5.44
N VAL A 141 20.72 -2.54 6.60
CA VAL A 141 19.75 -2.30 7.67
C VAL A 141 18.29 -2.43 7.20
N PRO A 142 17.61 -3.55 7.51
CA PRO A 142 16.16 -3.61 7.32
C PRO A 142 15.54 -2.49 8.16
N GLY A 143 14.90 -1.55 7.48
CA GLY A 143 14.29 -0.40 8.10
C GLY A 143 12.93 -0.20 7.50
N TRP A 144 11.95 0.08 8.37
CA TRP A 144 10.69 0.68 7.96
C TRP A 144 10.94 2.15 7.65
N ASN A 145 10.42 2.60 6.51
CA ASN A 145 10.50 3.99 6.12
C ASN A 145 9.35 4.29 5.17
N ASP A 146 8.15 4.46 5.71
CA ASP A 146 7.05 5.00 4.94
C ASP A 146 6.71 6.42 5.40
N PRO A 147 6.15 7.25 4.49
CA PRO A 147 5.61 8.56 4.84
C PRO A 147 4.68 8.50 6.05
N ASP A 148 4.70 9.54 6.88
CA ASP A 148 3.67 9.78 7.90
C ASP A 148 2.32 10.15 7.24
N SER A 149 1.73 9.19 6.52
CA SER A 149 0.42 9.37 5.90
C SER A 149 -0.66 9.40 6.96
N THR A 150 -1.53 10.42 6.85
CA THR A 150 -2.72 10.59 7.68
C THR A 150 -3.95 9.92 7.09
N ALA A 151 -3.85 9.41 5.86
CA ALA A 151 -5.01 8.92 5.11
C ALA A 151 -4.95 7.41 4.83
N ILE A 152 -3.75 6.81 4.89
CA ILE A 152 -3.53 5.36 4.83
C ILE A 152 -2.46 4.95 5.84
N GLY A 153 -2.46 3.66 6.16
CA GLY A 153 -1.39 2.99 6.87
C GLY A 153 -0.48 2.25 5.89
N SER A 154 0.83 2.40 6.03
CA SER A 154 1.80 1.71 5.18
C SER A 154 3.05 1.30 5.96
N VAL A 155 3.54 0.10 5.65
CA VAL A 155 4.77 -0.45 6.20
C VAL A 155 5.55 -1.16 5.11
N SER A 156 6.71 -0.62 4.75
CA SER A 156 7.50 -1.11 3.60
C SER A 156 8.90 -1.60 3.97
N ARG A 157 9.36 -2.66 3.29
CA ARG A 157 10.78 -3.03 3.14
C ARG A 157 11.42 -2.17 2.08
N GLU A 158 12.58 -1.60 2.40
CA GLU A 158 13.44 -0.94 1.43
C GLU A 158 14.76 -1.71 1.28
N VAL A 159 15.33 -1.70 0.06
CA VAL A 159 16.66 -2.28 -0.21
C VAL A 159 17.75 -1.25 -0.49
N GLY A 160 17.40 0.05 -0.44
CA GLY A 160 18.39 1.10 -0.61
C GLY A 160 17.81 2.49 -0.74
N SER A 161 18.72 3.45 -0.66
CA SER A 161 18.44 4.86 -0.92
C SER A 161 19.51 5.46 -1.81
N GLU A 162 19.10 6.13 -2.87
CA GLU A 162 19.97 6.93 -3.71
C GLU A 162 19.89 8.38 -3.24
N THR A 163 21.01 9.05 -3.00
CA THR A 163 20.97 10.50 -2.70
C THR A 163 20.99 11.26 -4.01
N ILE A 164 19.90 11.93 -4.34
CA ILE A 164 19.74 12.65 -5.62
C ILE A 164 19.93 14.16 -5.49
N GLY A 165 19.98 14.69 -4.26
CA GLY A 165 20.22 16.10 -4.01
C GLY A 165 20.79 16.36 -2.62
N ARG A 166 21.70 17.34 -2.52
CA ARG A 166 22.28 17.80 -1.26
C ARG A 166 22.60 19.30 -1.32
N GLN A 167 22.13 20.04 -0.31
CA GLN A 167 22.48 21.45 -0.12
C GLN A 167 22.73 21.68 1.37
N GLY A 168 24.00 21.88 1.76
CA GLY A 168 24.39 21.93 3.16
C GLY A 168 24.03 20.63 3.90
N GLN A 169 23.18 20.76 4.94
CA GLN A 169 22.65 19.63 5.69
C GLN A 169 21.39 19.03 5.07
N SER A 170 20.69 19.75 4.18
CA SER A 170 19.50 19.26 3.50
C SER A 170 19.85 18.14 2.54
N LYS A 171 19.02 17.09 2.51
CA LYS A 171 19.26 15.90 1.70
C LYS A 171 17.96 15.41 1.06
N VAL A 172 18.03 15.06 -0.21
CA VAL A 172 16.94 14.39 -0.94
C VAL A 172 17.40 12.99 -1.28
N THR A 173 16.65 11.99 -0.84
CA THR A 173 16.88 10.59 -1.17
C THR A 173 15.72 10.01 -1.95
N LEU A 174 16.04 9.19 -2.93
CA LEU A 174 15.10 8.37 -3.67
C LEU A 174 15.15 6.96 -3.08
N ARG A 175 14.03 6.55 -2.50
CA ARG A 175 13.84 5.26 -1.82
C ARG A 175 13.13 4.28 -2.73
N THR A 176 13.36 2.98 -2.52
CA THR A 176 12.76 1.91 -3.32
C THR A 176 12.15 0.85 -2.42
N ARG A 177 10.84 0.63 -2.59
CA ARG A 177 10.06 -0.43 -1.93
C ARG A 177 10.27 -1.77 -2.62
N GLU A 178 10.37 -2.83 -1.83
CA GLU A 178 10.37 -4.21 -2.33
C GLU A 178 9.13 -4.97 -1.87
N TRP A 179 8.63 -4.64 -0.69
CA TRP A 179 7.43 -5.22 -0.12
C TRP A 179 6.72 -4.17 0.73
N SER A 180 5.39 -4.08 0.63
CA SER A 180 4.61 -3.12 1.42
C SER A 180 3.34 -3.75 1.95
N PHE A 181 3.16 -3.71 3.27
CA PHE A 181 1.84 -3.84 3.88
C PHE A 181 1.13 -2.49 3.83
N VAL A 182 -0.13 -2.49 3.40
CA VAL A 182 -0.97 -1.30 3.28
C VAL A 182 -2.35 -1.52 3.88
N THR A 183 -2.90 -0.48 4.49
CA THR A 183 -4.22 -0.52 5.12
C THR A 183 -4.97 0.81 5.01
N LEU A 184 -6.29 0.73 4.86
CA LEU A 184 -7.22 1.86 4.98
C LEU A 184 -7.89 1.90 6.36
N ASP A 185 -7.54 1.01 7.29
CA ASP A 185 -8.15 0.94 8.61
C ASP A 185 -7.57 1.97 9.58
N HIS A 186 -6.26 2.21 9.48
CA HIS A 186 -5.55 3.17 10.33
C HIS A 186 -4.46 3.91 9.57
N PRO A 187 -4.21 5.19 9.86
CA PRO A 187 -3.11 5.94 9.29
C PRO A 187 -1.75 5.48 9.83
N THR A 188 -0.68 5.84 9.13
CA THR A 188 0.68 5.38 9.42
C THR A 188 1.21 5.90 10.77
N PHE A 189 0.95 7.17 11.09
CA PHE A 189 1.56 7.85 12.24
C PHE A 189 0.64 7.97 13.48
N GLU A 190 -0.53 7.32 13.52
CA GLU A 190 -1.39 7.46 14.70
C GLU A 190 -0.80 6.73 15.92
N ARG A 191 -0.07 7.48 16.75
CA ARG A 191 0.46 7.05 18.05
C ARG A 191 -0.54 7.39 19.14
N ARG A 192 -1.57 6.55 19.30
CA ARG A 192 -2.46 6.62 20.46
C ARG A 192 -2.23 5.39 21.33
N PRO A 193 -1.79 5.54 22.59
CA PRO A 193 -1.65 4.40 23.52
C PRO A 193 -2.97 3.62 23.62
N GLY A 194 -2.90 2.28 23.54
CA GLY A 194 -4.07 1.39 23.68
C GLY A 194 -5.09 1.41 22.52
N SER A 195 -4.86 2.17 21.45
CA SER A 195 -5.86 2.39 20.38
C SER A 195 -5.97 1.29 19.32
N GLY A 196 -5.16 0.24 19.40
CA GLY A 196 -5.06 -0.76 18.32
C GLY A 196 -4.49 -0.21 17.00
N ALA A 197 -3.93 1.01 17.01
CA ALA A 197 -3.38 1.66 15.81
C ALA A 197 -2.26 0.83 15.16
N LEU A 198 -2.09 1.06 13.85
CA LEU A 198 -1.06 0.41 13.03
C LEU A 198 0.33 0.53 13.65
N TRP A 199 0.66 1.70 14.22
CA TRP A 199 1.95 1.92 14.87
C TRP A 199 2.24 0.86 15.94
N ASN A 200 1.35 0.73 16.92
CA ASN A 200 1.57 -0.14 18.08
C ASN A 200 1.49 -1.64 17.71
N ARG A 201 0.65 -2.00 16.73
CA ARG A 201 0.36 -3.40 16.40
C ARG A 201 1.28 -4.00 15.34
N VAL A 202 1.88 -3.16 14.50
CA VAL A 202 2.70 -3.63 13.36
C VAL A 202 4.04 -2.91 13.33
N ILE A 203 4.07 -1.58 13.31
CA ILE A 203 5.33 -0.84 13.09
C ILE A 203 6.31 -1.04 14.25
N GLU A 204 5.89 -0.78 15.48
CA GLU A 204 6.73 -0.92 16.68
C GLU A 204 7.24 -2.38 16.84
N PRO A 205 6.39 -3.42 16.77
CA PRO A 205 6.87 -4.81 16.78
C PRO A 205 7.85 -5.16 15.65
N LEU A 206 7.71 -4.57 14.45
CA LEU A 206 8.67 -4.77 13.36
C LEU A 206 10.03 -4.14 13.65
N LEU A 207 10.04 -2.97 14.29
CA LEU A 207 11.29 -2.30 14.70
C LEU A 207 12.06 -3.11 15.76
N ASP A 208 11.33 -3.89 16.57
CA ASP A 208 11.90 -4.73 17.62
C ASP A 208 12.26 -6.16 17.15
N LEU A 209 12.08 -6.49 15.87
CA LEU A 209 12.46 -7.80 15.35
C LEU A 209 13.98 -8.00 15.41
N GLU A 210 14.40 -9.15 15.96
CA GLU A 210 15.79 -9.59 15.91
C GLU A 210 16.24 -9.80 14.46
N LYS A 211 17.51 -9.49 14.14
CA LYS A 211 18.07 -9.58 12.78
C LYS A 211 17.92 -10.96 12.11
N GLY A 212 17.76 -12.04 12.87
CA GLY A 212 17.55 -13.40 12.34
C GLY A 212 16.08 -13.78 12.14
N ARG A 213 15.14 -12.92 12.53
CA ARG A 213 13.70 -13.13 12.44
C ARG A 213 13.02 -12.13 11.51
N ASP A 214 13.79 -11.28 10.85
CA ASP A 214 13.28 -10.26 9.93
C ASP A 214 12.97 -10.82 8.53
N ASP A 215 12.02 -11.76 8.48
CA ASP A 215 11.54 -12.39 7.26
C ASP A 215 10.05 -12.08 6.96
N VAL A 216 9.64 -12.33 5.71
CA VAL A 216 8.28 -12.08 5.23
C VAL A 216 7.21 -12.80 6.04
N TYR A 217 7.51 -13.94 6.68
CA TYR A 217 6.53 -14.66 7.49
C TYR A 217 6.27 -13.95 8.80
N GLN A 218 7.29 -13.39 9.47
CA GLN A 218 7.06 -12.56 10.66
C GLN A 218 6.31 -11.27 10.33
N TRP A 219 6.56 -10.71 9.15
CA TRP A 219 5.87 -9.50 8.71
C TRP A 219 4.41 -9.77 8.41
N LEU A 220 4.13 -10.88 7.74
CA LEU A 220 2.77 -11.34 7.48
C LEU A 220 2.06 -11.77 8.76
N GLU A 221 2.76 -12.35 9.74
CA GLU A 221 2.20 -12.66 11.06
C GLU A 221 1.65 -11.39 11.73
N LEU A 222 2.45 -10.32 11.77
CA LEU A 222 2.04 -9.03 12.33
C LEU A 222 0.89 -8.39 11.53
N ALA A 223 0.99 -8.39 10.19
CA ALA A 223 -0.06 -7.86 9.33
C ALA A 223 -1.38 -8.63 9.47
N PHE A 224 -1.33 -9.97 9.49
CA PHE A 224 -2.52 -10.81 9.64
C PHE A 224 -3.13 -10.72 11.02
N SER A 225 -2.33 -10.63 12.09
CA SER A 225 -2.84 -10.36 13.43
C SER A 225 -3.58 -9.02 13.48
N PHE A 226 -3.02 -7.97 12.86
CA PHE A 226 -3.69 -6.67 12.74
C PHE A 226 -5.01 -6.76 11.95
N CYS A 227 -5.05 -7.63 10.94
CA CYS A 227 -6.20 -7.86 10.08
C CYS A 227 -7.12 -9.01 10.52
N GLU A 228 -7.08 -9.48 11.79
CA GLU A 228 -7.86 -10.66 12.22
C GLU A 228 -9.33 -10.57 11.79
N GLY A 229 -9.81 -11.63 11.11
CA GLY A 229 -11.20 -11.73 10.64
C GLY A 229 -11.55 -10.86 9.43
N LYS A 230 -10.58 -10.15 8.82
CA LYS A 230 -10.80 -9.26 7.68
C LYS A 230 -10.29 -9.88 6.36
N PRO A 231 -10.84 -9.47 5.21
CA PRO A 231 -10.29 -9.85 3.92
C PRO A 231 -8.96 -9.11 3.66
N PHE A 232 -8.09 -9.75 2.89
CA PHE A 232 -6.72 -9.29 2.67
C PHE A 232 -6.25 -9.59 1.25
N ALA A 233 -5.85 -8.57 0.50
CA ALA A 233 -5.29 -8.75 -0.83
C ALA A 233 -3.78 -9.02 -0.77
N TYR A 234 -3.29 -9.96 -1.57
CA TYR A 234 -1.87 -10.22 -1.74
C TYR A 234 -1.48 -10.03 -3.20
N TYR A 235 -0.91 -8.87 -3.53
CA TYR A 235 -0.40 -8.57 -4.86
C TYR A 235 1.03 -9.07 -5.02
N SER A 236 1.26 -9.98 -5.97
CA SER A 236 2.60 -10.54 -6.22
C SER A 236 2.72 -11.13 -7.63
N ARG A 237 3.96 -11.33 -8.10
CA ARG A 237 4.25 -12.00 -9.38
C ARG A 237 4.19 -13.52 -9.30
N TYR A 238 4.19 -14.07 -8.09
CA TYR A 238 4.07 -15.50 -7.80
C TYR A 238 2.78 -15.79 -7.03
N THR A 239 2.31 -17.03 -7.07
CA THR A 239 1.22 -17.49 -6.22
C THR A 239 1.73 -17.75 -4.80
N PRO A 240 1.12 -17.17 -3.76
CA PRO A 240 1.49 -17.45 -2.38
C PRO A 240 1.47 -18.95 -2.06
N SER A 241 2.43 -19.42 -1.29
CA SER A 241 2.58 -20.82 -0.90
C SER A 241 1.48 -21.24 0.07
N ALA A 242 1.32 -22.56 0.19
CA ALA A 242 0.43 -23.15 1.19
C ALA A 242 0.75 -22.67 2.62
N ARG A 243 2.02 -22.30 2.89
CA ARG A 243 2.45 -21.76 4.19
C ARG A 243 1.86 -20.37 4.45
N ILE A 244 1.91 -19.45 3.48
CA ILE A 244 1.27 -18.12 3.63
C ILE A 244 -0.24 -18.28 3.81
N PHE A 245 -0.89 -19.15 3.03
CA PHE A 245 -2.33 -19.41 3.21
C PHE A 245 -2.65 -20.03 4.58
N ALA A 246 -1.80 -20.92 5.10
CA ALA A 246 -1.98 -21.49 6.44
C ALA A 246 -1.84 -20.41 7.52
N LEU A 247 -0.87 -19.50 7.37
CA LEU A 247 -0.67 -18.35 8.26
C LEU A 247 -1.88 -17.41 8.26
N ALA A 248 -2.41 -17.07 7.08
CA ALA A 248 -3.62 -16.25 7.00
C ALA A 248 -4.80 -16.93 7.72
N ARG A 249 -4.98 -18.24 7.54
CA ARG A 249 -6.03 -19.01 8.21
C ARG A 249 -5.89 -19.05 9.72
N SER A 250 -4.67 -19.11 10.28
CA SER A 250 -4.49 -19.10 11.75
C SER A 250 -4.96 -17.79 12.39
N HIS A 251 -4.94 -16.69 11.62
CA HIS A 251 -5.49 -15.38 12.01
C HIS A 251 -6.89 -15.10 11.46
N LYS A 252 -7.58 -16.12 10.93
CA LYS A 252 -8.91 -15.99 10.31
C LYS A 252 -8.97 -14.92 9.21
N VAL A 253 -7.84 -14.65 8.55
CA VAL A 253 -7.74 -13.70 7.45
C VAL A 253 -8.15 -14.41 6.15
N ARG A 254 -9.09 -13.83 5.41
CA ARG A 254 -9.45 -14.31 4.08
C ARG A 254 -8.47 -13.73 3.07
N LEU A 255 -7.43 -14.50 2.77
CA LEU A 255 -6.38 -14.11 1.83
C LEU A 255 -6.83 -14.30 0.38
N GLN A 256 -6.86 -13.21 -0.37
CA GLN A 256 -7.07 -13.20 -1.81
C GLN A 256 -5.76 -12.89 -2.53
N TRP A 257 -5.22 -13.86 -3.25
CA TRP A 257 -4.10 -13.61 -4.13
C TRP A 257 -4.53 -12.84 -5.39
N CYS A 258 -3.81 -11.78 -5.70
CA CYS A 258 -3.98 -10.98 -6.91
C CYS A 258 -2.67 -10.96 -7.70
N PRO A 259 -2.63 -11.43 -8.96
CA PRO A 259 -1.45 -11.24 -9.80
C PRO A 259 -1.06 -9.75 -9.90
N LEU A 260 0.21 -9.42 -9.68
CA LEU A 260 0.69 -8.03 -9.71
C LEU A 260 0.47 -7.37 -11.08
N GLY A 261 0.54 -8.15 -12.17
CA GLY A 261 0.30 -7.67 -13.54
C GLY A 261 -1.12 -7.15 -13.79
N HIS A 262 -2.02 -7.31 -12.82
CA HIS A 262 -3.33 -6.70 -12.85
C HIS A 262 -3.36 -5.23 -12.44
N LEU A 263 -2.30 -4.76 -11.77
CA LEU A 263 -2.05 -3.34 -11.62
C LEU A 263 -1.26 -2.89 -12.85
N SER A 264 -1.52 -1.68 -13.34
CA SER A 264 -0.73 -1.11 -14.43
C SER A 264 0.75 -1.14 -14.08
N GLY A 265 1.57 -1.74 -14.95
CA GLY A 265 3.02 -1.82 -14.74
C GLY A 265 3.67 -0.46 -14.56
N VAL A 266 3.08 0.59 -15.14
CA VAL A 266 3.54 1.96 -14.96
C VAL A 266 3.22 2.50 -13.56
N LEU A 267 2.02 2.23 -13.04
CA LEU A 267 1.67 2.61 -11.67
C LEU A 267 2.54 1.86 -10.65
N VAL A 268 2.74 0.56 -10.88
CA VAL A 268 3.65 -0.25 -10.06
C VAL A 268 5.06 0.35 -10.06
N ALA A 269 5.60 0.70 -11.23
CA ALA A 269 6.92 1.33 -11.32
C ALA A 269 6.99 2.70 -10.64
N ARG A 270 5.95 3.54 -10.80
CA ARG A 270 5.87 4.89 -10.22
C ARG A 270 5.85 4.86 -8.69
N HIS A 271 5.05 3.98 -8.11
CA HIS A 271 4.79 3.96 -6.67
C HIS A 271 5.77 3.08 -5.88
N ARG A 272 6.56 2.26 -6.58
CA ARG A 272 7.69 1.55 -6.00
C ARG A 272 8.77 2.51 -5.48
N ARG A 273 8.94 3.67 -6.10
CA ARG A 273 9.96 4.67 -5.72
C ARG A 273 9.32 5.92 -5.14
N TRP A 274 9.97 6.54 -4.17
CA TRP A 274 9.49 7.80 -3.58
C TRP A 274 10.63 8.67 -3.05
N HIS A 275 10.38 9.98 -3.02
CA HIS A 275 11.32 10.97 -2.51
C HIS A 275 11.13 11.18 -1.01
N GLN A 276 12.22 10.98 -0.28
CA GLN A 276 12.33 11.32 1.13
C GLN A 276 13.25 12.52 1.30
N LEU A 277 12.77 13.49 2.07
CA LEU A 277 13.39 14.80 2.22
C LEU A 277 13.86 14.98 3.67
N TRP A 278 15.14 15.23 3.86
CA TRP A 278 15.71 15.68 5.12
C TRP A 278 15.84 17.20 5.05
N LEU A 279 14.92 17.90 5.72
CA LEU A 279 14.77 19.35 5.62
C LEU A 279 14.66 19.96 7.00
N SER A 280 15.09 21.22 7.13
CA SER A 280 14.78 22.01 8.32
C SER A 280 13.33 22.49 8.30
N ASP A 281 12.84 22.93 9.47
CA ASP A 281 11.50 23.50 9.61
C ASP A 281 11.19 24.63 8.60
N SER A 282 12.13 25.57 8.39
CA SER A 282 11.91 26.68 7.45
C SER A 282 11.89 26.22 6.00
N GLN A 283 12.75 25.26 5.64
CA GLN A 283 12.80 24.68 4.32
C GLN A 283 11.53 23.88 4.00
N TRP A 284 11.03 23.10 4.97
CA TRP A 284 9.76 22.38 4.84
C TRP A 284 8.60 23.35 4.61
N ARG A 285 8.50 24.43 5.39
CA ARG A 285 7.47 25.46 5.20
C ARG A 285 7.59 26.14 3.83
N ALA A 286 8.81 26.42 3.36
CA ALA A 286 9.04 27.01 2.05
C ALA A 286 8.58 26.08 0.91
N LEU A 287 8.86 24.79 1.02
CA LEU A 287 8.39 23.77 0.08
C LEU A 287 6.86 23.72 0.04
N GLN A 288 6.22 23.63 1.21
CA GLN A 288 4.75 23.63 1.32
C GLN A 288 4.13 24.89 0.69
N ALA A 289 4.75 26.06 0.88
CA ALA A 289 4.29 27.30 0.27
C ALA A 289 4.43 27.30 -1.27
N ARG A 290 5.52 26.73 -1.81
CA ARG A 290 5.71 26.57 -3.27
C ARG A 290 4.65 25.65 -3.88
N LEU A 291 4.45 24.47 -3.28
CA LEU A 291 3.45 23.50 -3.73
C LEU A 291 2.04 24.10 -3.73
N LYS A 292 1.69 24.85 -2.68
CA LYS A 292 0.39 25.55 -2.61
C LYS A 292 0.21 26.62 -3.69
N ARG A 293 1.29 27.31 -4.10
CA ARG A 293 1.23 28.29 -5.19
C ARG A 293 1.05 27.60 -6.54
N ARG A 294 1.77 26.50 -6.77
CA ARG A 294 1.64 25.71 -7.99
C ARG A 294 0.21 25.18 -8.16
N GLY A 295 -0.34 24.53 -7.13
CA GLY A 295 -1.72 24.03 -7.18
C GLY A 295 -2.80 25.10 -7.34
N ARG A 296 -2.50 26.39 -7.08
CA ARG A 296 -3.42 27.50 -7.41
C ARG A 296 -3.30 27.93 -8.87
N ASN A 297 -2.11 27.90 -9.42
CA ASN A 297 -1.87 28.27 -10.82
C ASN A 297 -2.42 27.20 -11.79
N ASP A 298 -2.38 25.93 -11.40
CA ASP A 298 -2.92 24.82 -12.21
C ASP A 298 -4.47 24.78 -12.20
N ASN A 299 -5.13 25.54 -11.33
CA ASN A 299 -6.60 25.63 -11.18
C ASN A 299 -7.20 26.93 -11.76
N LEU A 300 -6.39 27.76 -12.44
CA LEU A 300 -6.89 28.90 -13.20
C LEU A 300 -7.21 28.43 -14.64
N PRO A 301 -8.45 28.64 -15.12
CA PRO A 301 -8.88 28.20 -16.46
C PRO A 301 -8.16 28.94 -17.59
#